data_AF-A0A847IWK6-F1
#
_entry.id   AF-A0A847IWK6-F1
#
_cell.length_a   1.000
_cell.length_b   1.000
_cell.length_c   1.000
_cell.angle_alpha   90.00
_cell.angle_beta   90.00
_cell.angle_gamma   90.00
#
_symmetry.space_group_name_H-M   'P 1'
#
loop_
_entity.id
_entity.type
_entity.pdbx_description
1 polymer ?
#
loop_
_entity_poly.entity_id
_entity_poly.type
_entity_poly.pdbx_seq_one_letter_code
_entity_poly.pdbx_strand_id
1 'polypeptide(L)'
;MKKKILAVCSLMLIIGFALISCTSNDDRRQSTIKGRFGAMAGQKIVLQQLTINNMIKVDSVIASTDGSFSFDFQAEETGFYMLHFTDGSFITLIINPDDKLEITSDAAPGSMQYQISGNEDSQ
;
A
#
# COMPACT_ATOMS: atom_id res chain seq x y z
N MET A 1 -45.41 32.20 -1.85
CA MET A 1 -44.44 31.76 -0.80
C MET A 1 -44.18 30.25 -0.81
N LYS A 2 -45.20 29.41 -1.06
CA LYS A 2 -45.08 27.93 -1.09
C LYS A 2 -44.16 27.35 -2.20
N LYS A 3 -44.05 28.03 -3.35
CA LYS A 3 -43.19 27.60 -4.48
C LYS A 3 -41.68 27.75 -4.21
N LYS A 4 -41.28 28.68 -3.34
CA LYS A 4 -39.87 28.89 -2.96
C LYS A 4 -39.40 27.83 -1.96
N ILE A 5 -40.28 27.40 -1.05
CA ILE A 5 -40.00 26.32 -0.08
C ILE A 5 -39.86 24.97 -0.79
N LEU A 6 -40.70 24.70 -1.80
CA LEU A 6 -40.60 23.46 -2.58
C LEU A 6 -39.30 23.37 -3.40
N ALA A 7 -38.80 24.50 -3.91
CA ALA A 7 -37.52 24.56 -4.63
C ALA A 7 -36.30 24.40 -3.70
N VAL A 8 -36.39 24.93 -2.47
CA VAL A 8 -35.31 24.81 -1.46
C VAL A 8 -35.20 23.38 -0.92
N CYS A 9 -36.33 22.67 -0.74
CA CYS A 9 -36.32 21.25 -0.36
C CYS A 9 -35.76 20.35 -1.47
N SER A 10 -35.95 20.72 -2.75
CA SER A 10 -35.41 19.95 -3.88
C SER A 10 -33.90 20.14 -4.09
N LEU A 11 -33.34 21.30 -3.69
CA LEU A 11 -31.91 21.59 -3.83
C LEU A 11 -31.07 20.97 -2.69
N MET A 12 -31.67 20.79 -1.51
CA MET A 12 -30.99 20.23 -0.33
C MET A 12 -30.83 18.69 -0.39
N LEU A 13 -31.59 18.02 -1.26
CA LEU A 13 -31.52 16.56 -1.44
C LEU A 13 -30.32 16.11 -2.30
N ILE A 14 -29.75 17.00 -3.13
CA ILE A 14 -28.68 16.68 -4.08
C ILE A 14 -27.30 16.71 -3.39
N ILE A 15 -27.15 17.47 -2.30
CA ILE A 15 -25.87 17.61 -1.57
C ILE A 15 -25.60 16.43 -0.62
N GLY A 16 -26.63 15.65 -0.27
CA GLY A 16 -26.50 14.49 0.63
C GLY A 16 -25.89 13.23 0.00
N PHE A 17 -25.81 13.13 -1.33
CA PHE A 17 -25.35 11.92 -2.02
C PHE A 17 -23.85 11.90 -2.35
N ALA A 18 -23.11 12.97 -2.04
CA ALA A 18 -21.71 13.12 -2.45
C ALA A 18 -20.67 12.46 -1.51
N LEU A 19 -21.08 11.76 -0.45
CA LEU A 19 -20.15 11.17 0.53
C LEU A 19 -20.01 9.64 0.47
N ILE A 20 -20.63 8.96 -0.51
CA ILE A 20 -20.37 7.53 -0.74
C ILE A 20 -19.34 7.41 -1.87
N SER A 21 -18.11 7.89 -1.61
CA SER A 21 -16.99 7.72 -2.53
C SER A 21 -16.19 6.48 -2.13
N CYS A 22 -16.33 5.43 -2.94
CA CYS A 22 -15.47 4.25 -3.13
C CYS A 22 -14.79 3.65 -1.90
N THR A 23 -15.47 2.70 -1.24
CA THR A 23 -14.76 1.48 -0.80
C THR A 23 -14.98 0.44 -1.88
N SER A 24 -14.06 0.39 -2.85
CA SER A 24 -13.97 -0.77 -3.73
C SER A 24 -13.41 -1.89 -2.86
N ASN A 25 -14.29 -2.67 -2.24
CA ASN A 25 -13.90 -3.98 -1.73
C ASN A 25 -13.70 -4.84 -2.97
N ASP A 26 -12.53 -4.72 -3.60
CA ASP A 26 -12.10 -5.67 -4.62
C ASP A 26 -11.86 -6.98 -3.86
N ASP A 27 -12.86 -7.86 -3.80
CA ASP A 27 -12.78 -9.24 -3.28
C ASP A 27 -11.84 -10.12 -4.13
N ARG A 28 -10.93 -9.50 -4.88
CA ARG A 28 -9.79 -10.17 -5.47
C ARG A 28 -8.83 -10.45 -4.34
N ARG A 29 -8.48 -11.72 -4.23
CA ARG A 29 -7.45 -12.25 -3.38
C ARG A 29 -6.14 -11.47 -3.57
N GLN A 30 -5.94 -10.38 -2.84
CA GLN A 30 -4.88 -9.40 -3.09
C GLN A 30 -3.94 -9.34 -1.89
N SER A 31 -2.65 -9.47 -2.19
CA SER A 31 -1.59 -9.27 -1.21
C SER A 31 -1.29 -7.78 -1.10
N THR A 32 -1.08 -7.31 0.13
CA THR A 32 -0.79 -5.91 0.42
C THR A 32 0.48 -5.82 1.26
N ILE A 33 1.36 -4.87 0.92
CA ILE A 33 2.49 -4.48 1.76
C ILE A 33 2.35 -3.00 2.08
N LYS A 34 2.12 -2.67 3.33
CA LYS A 34 2.11 -1.30 3.83
C LYS A 34 3.37 -1.05 4.65
N GLY A 35 3.90 0.16 4.55
CA GLY A 35 4.94 0.55 5.48
C GLY A 35 5.19 2.03 5.57
N ARG A 36 6.06 2.38 6.50
CA ARG A 36 6.50 3.75 6.73
C ARG A 36 7.97 3.77 7.12
N PHE A 37 8.76 4.53 6.36
CA PHE A 37 10.13 4.88 6.68
C PHE A 37 10.29 6.40 6.57
N GLY A 38 10.45 7.10 7.69
CA GLY A 38 10.51 8.57 7.68
C GLY A 38 11.61 9.14 6.77
N ALA A 39 12.73 8.42 6.62
CA ALA A 39 13.84 8.78 5.74
C ALA A 39 13.52 8.68 4.24
N MET A 40 12.42 8.01 3.85
CA MET A 40 12.09 7.70 2.46
C MET A 40 11.08 8.66 1.83
N ALA A 41 10.71 9.76 2.50
CA ALA A 41 9.72 10.70 1.98
C ALA A 41 10.06 11.18 0.55
N GLY A 42 9.11 11.00 -0.38
CA GLY A 42 9.27 11.36 -1.80
C GLY A 42 10.24 10.47 -2.60
N GLN A 43 10.77 9.40 -2.01
CA GLN A 43 11.67 8.47 -2.70
C GLN A 43 10.92 7.32 -3.36
N LYS A 44 11.54 6.76 -4.41
CA LYS A 44 10.99 5.60 -5.11
C LYS A 44 11.32 4.31 -4.37
N ILE A 45 10.32 3.46 -4.27
CA ILE A 45 10.41 2.10 -3.73
C ILE A 45 9.96 1.15 -4.83
N VAL A 46 10.72 0.08 -5.06
CA VAL A 46 10.43 -0.92 -6.09
C VAL A 46 10.19 -2.25 -5.40
N LEU A 47 9.05 -2.88 -5.71
CA LEU A 47 8.77 -4.26 -5.29
C LEU A 47 9.20 -5.20 -6.42
N GLN A 48 10.00 -6.20 -6.07
CA GLN A 48 10.48 -7.22 -7.00
C GLN A 48 10.23 -8.61 -6.43
N GLN A 49 9.89 -9.57 -7.29
CA GLN A 49 9.85 -10.99 -6.97
C GLN A 49 11.17 -11.63 -7.38
N LEU A 50 11.75 -12.40 -6.48
CA LEU A 50 12.93 -13.20 -6.73
C LEU A 50 12.52 -14.58 -7.25
N THR A 51 13.00 -14.90 -8.45
CA THR A 51 12.92 -16.25 -9.02
C THR A 51 14.33 -16.83 -9.10
N ILE A 52 14.44 -18.11 -9.44
CA ILE A 52 15.74 -18.81 -9.57
C ILE A 52 16.67 -18.08 -10.55
N ASN A 53 16.12 -17.49 -11.62
CA ASN A 53 16.91 -16.95 -12.73
C ASN A 53 16.86 -15.42 -12.82
N ASN A 54 15.85 -14.78 -12.23
CA ASN A 54 15.54 -13.38 -12.49
C ASN A 54 14.97 -12.66 -11.26
N MET A 55 15.17 -11.34 -11.23
CA MET A 55 14.41 -10.43 -10.37
C MET A 55 13.34 -9.75 -11.21
N ILE A 56 12.08 -10.15 -11.02
CA ILE A 56 10.94 -9.65 -11.79
C ILE A 56 10.38 -8.44 -11.06
N LYS A 57 10.34 -7.28 -11.70
CA LYS A 57 9.66 -6.10 -11.13
C LYS A 57 8.16 -6.37 -11.06
N VAL A 58 7.60 -6.29 -9.85
CA VAL A 58 6.16 -6.38 -9.61
C VAL A 58 5.52 -5.00 -9.81
N ASP A 59 5.99 -4.01 -9.05
CA ASP A 59 5.49 -2.64 -9.12
C ASP A 59 6.52 -1.63 -8.56
N SER A 60 6.21 -0.34 -8.61
CA SER A 60 6.97 0.71 -7.93
C SER A 60 6.08 1.87 -7.49
N VAL A 61 6.33 2.40 -6.31
CA VAL A 61 5.62 3.55 -5.75
C VAL A 61 6.58 4.67 -5.36
N ILE A 62 6.06 5.88 -5.20
CA ILE A 62 6.78 6.98 -4.57
C ILE A 62 6.22 7.11 -3.16
N ALA A 63 7.08 7.08 -2.15
CA ALA A 63 6.63 7.24 -0.77
C ALA A 63 6.06 8.65 -0.56
N SER A 64 5.01 8.73 0.25
CA SER A 64 4.37 9.98 0.66
C SER A 64 5.35 10.89 1.41
N THR A 65 4.93 12.12 1.67
CA THR A 65 5.75 13.12 2.40
C THR A 65 6.10 12.71 3.83
N ASP A 66 5.35 11.79 4.43
CA ASP A 66 5.61 11.23 5.76
C ASP A 66 6.39 9.90 5.71
N GLY A 67 6.82 9.47 4.52
CA GLY A 67 7.53 8.22 4.29
C GLY A 67 6.64 6.99 4.17
N SER A 68 5.32 7.14 4.15
CA SER A 68 4.38 6.02 3.97
C SER A 68 4.32 5.52 2.53
N PHE A 69 4.11 4.22 2.35
CA PHE A 69 3.93 3.57 1.06
C PHE A 69 3.00 2.35 1.17
N SER A 70 2.36 1.98 0.05
CA SER A 70 1.50 0.80 -0.05
C SER A 70 1.70 0.14 -1.41
N PHE A 71 1.84 -1.17 -1.42
CA PHE A 71 1.77 -2.00 -2.62
C PHE A 71 0.54 -2.88 -2.51
N ASP A 72 -0.21 -2.99 -3.61
CA ASP A 72 -1.37 -3.87 -3.72
C ASP A 72 -1.21 -4.69 -5.00
N PHE A 73 -1.00 -6.00 -4.87
CA PHE A 73 -0.64 -6.89 -5.98
C PHE A 73 -1.19 -8.30 -5.80
N GLN A 74 -1.28 -9.05 -6.89
CA GLN A 74 -1.66 -10.45 -6.87
C GLN A 74 -0.41 -11.32 -6.72
N ALA A 75 -0.21 -11.94 -5.56
CA ALA A 75 0.72 -13.07 -5.44
C ALA A 75 -0.02 -14.34 -5.89
N GLU A 76 0.51 -15.05 -6.89
CA GLU A 76 -0.06 -16.31 -7.38
C GLU A 76 0.30 -17.51 -6.48
N GLU A 77 1.51 -17.47 -5.92
CA GLU A 77 2.08 -18.49 -5.03
C GLU A 77 2.98 -17.85 -3.98
N THR A 78 3.34 -18.62 -2.95
CA THR A 78 4.33 -18.20 -1.97
C THR A 78 5.67 -17.96 -2.64
N GLY A 79 6.29 -16.81 -2.38
CA GLY A 79 7.55 -16.46 -3.01
C GLY A 79 8.41 -15.50 -2.20
N PHE A 80 9.65 -15.35 -2.64
CA PHE A 80 10.60 -14.37 -2.11
C PHE A 80 10.42 -13.04 -2.85
N TYR A 81 10.28 -11.96 -2.11
CA TYR A 81 10.14 -10.62 -2.62
C TYR A 81 11.16 -9.69 -1.99
N MET A 82 11.48 -8.59 -2.68
CA MET A 82 12.36 -7.55 -2.18
C MET A 82 11.73 -6.18 -2.36
N LEU A 83 11.73 -5.38 -1.30
CA LEU A 83 11.56 -3.94 -1.38
C LEU A 83 12.93 -3.32 -1.61
N HIS A 84 13.15 -2.73 -2.78
CA HIS A 84 14.35 -1.97 -3.13
C HIS A 84 14.12 -0.47 -2.96
N PHE A 85 15.02 0.18 -2.23
CA PHE A 85 14.99 1.61 -1.95
C PHE A 85 15.98 2.38 -2.83
N THR A 86 15.78 3.69 -2.96
CA THR A 86 16.59 4.54 -3.84
C THR A 86 18.04 4.69 -3.35
N ASP A 87 18.28 4.53 -2.05
CA ASP A 87 19.62 4.53 -1.45
C ASP A 87 20.39 3.20 -1.65
N GLY A 88 19.79 2.23 -2.35
CA GLY A 88 20.37 0.92 -2.62
C GLY A 88 20.14 -0.12 -1.51
N SER A 89 19.55 0.28 -0.38
CA SER A 89 19.12 -0.66 0.65
C SER A 89 17.94 -1.51 0.16
N PHE A 90 17.72 -2.64 0.81
CA PHE A 90 16.60 -3.52 0.50
C PHE A 90 16.11 -4.30 1.72
N ILE A 91 14.86 -4.76 1.65
CA ILE A 91 14.24 -5.67 2.63
C ILE A 91 13.73 -6.89 1.87
N THR A 92 14.13 -8.08 2.31
CA THR A 92 13.64 -9.36 1.78
C THR A 92 12.42 -9.80 2.57
N LEU A 93 11.39 -10.30 1.87
CA LEU A 93 10.11 -10.74 2.42
C LEU A 93 9.73 -12.09 1.82
N ILE A 94 9.04 -12.92 2.59
CA ILE A 94 8.27 -14.07 2.10
C ILE A 94 6.80 -13.66 2.04
N ILE A 95 6.19 -13.73 0.87
CA ILE A 95 4.79 -13.34 0.67
C ILE A 95 4.00 -14.55 0.20
N ASN A 96 2.95 -14.91 0.94
CA ASN A 96 1.92 -15.85 0.54
C ASN A 96 0.78 -15.12 -0.21
N PRO A 97 -0.02 -15.83 -1.02
CA PRO A 97 -1.26 -15.28 -1.55
C PRO A 97 -2.12 -14.72 -0.42
N ASP A 98 -2.69 -13.53 -0.62
CA ASP A 98 -3.60 -12.84 0.30
C ASP A 98 -2.98 -12.23 1.56
N ASP A 99 -1.66 -12.31 1.70
CA ASP A 99 -0.95 -11.73 2.83
C ASP A 99 -1.12 -10.21 2.93
N LYS A 100 -1.24 -9.73 4.17
CA LYS A 100 -1.31 -8.30 4.49
C LYS A 100 -0.17 -7.96 5.43
N LEU A 101 0.96 -7.52 4.89
CA LEU A 101 2.12 -7.16 5.68
C LEU A 101 2.10 -5.68 6.05
N GLU A 102 2.55 -5.39 7.27
CA GLU A 102 2.83 -4.05 7.74
C GLU A 102 4.30 -3.96 8.20
N ILE A 103 5.01 -2.96 7.69
CA ILE A 103 6.44 -2.74 7.95
C ILE A 103 6.63 -1.33 8.51
N THR A 104 7.04 -1.22 9.77
CA THR A 104 7.17 0.09 10.43
C THR A 104 8.57 0.32 10.99
N SER A 105 9.09 1.53 10.76
CA SER A 105 10.35 1.99 11.34
C SER A 105 10.46 3.51 11.31
N ASP A 106 11.08 4.07 12.35
CA ASP A 106 11.52 5.46 12.36
C ASP A 106 12.96 5.63 11.81
N ALA A 107 13.68 4.53 11.62
CA ALA A 107 15.03 4.51 11.07
C ALA A 107 15.01 4.37 9.53
N ALA A 108 16.17 4.52 8.90
CA ALA A 108 16.31 4.25 7.46
C ALA A 108 16.21 2.73 7.19
N PRO A 109 15.71 2.28 6.02
CA PRO A 109 15.54 0.85 5.74
C PRO A 109 16.83 0.03 5.90
N GLY A 110 17.97 0.56 5.44
CA GLY A 110 19.28 -0.08 5.58
C GLY A 110 19.82 -0.24 7.02
N SER A 111 19.17 0.36 8.01
CA SER A 111 19.55 0.19 9.43
C SER A 111 19.14 -1.16 10.02
N MET A 112 18.30 -1.93 9.31
CA MET A 112 17.71 -3.20 9.78
C MET A 112 16.91 -3.06 11.09
N GLN A 113 16.50 -1.84 11.45
CA GLN A 113 15.70 -1.57 12.64
C GLN A 113 14.23 -1.35 12.26
N TYR A 114 13.55 -2.40 11.83
CA TYR A 114 12.14 -2.37 11.45
C TYR A 114 11.39 -3.56 12.03
N GLN A 115 10.07 -3.40 12.19
CA GLN A 115 9.17 -4.47 12.62
C GLN A 115 8.29 -4.87 11.43
N ILE A 116 8.16 -6.18 11.22
CA ILE A 116 7.27 -6.77 10.22
C ILE A 116 6.15 -7.50 10.97
N SER A 117 4.91 -7.27 10.57
CA SER A 117 3.74 -7.97 11.10
C SER A 117 2.80 -8.38 9.97
N GLY A 118 1.83 -9.26 10.28
CA GLY A 118 0.83 -9.74 9.32
C GLY A 118 1.20 -11.03 8.58
N ASN A 119 2.49 -11.38 8.53
CA ASN A 119 2.98 -12.70 8.15
C ASN A 119 4.15 -13.09 9.07
N GLU A 120 4.12 -14.31 9.63
CA GLU A 120 5.18 -14.88 10.47
C GLU A 120 6.41 -15.36 9.68
N ASP A 121 6.23 -15.74 8.41
CA ASP A 121 7.32 -16.20 7.52
C ASP A 121 8.30 -15.08 7.16
N SER A 122 7.88 -13.82 7.31
CA SER A 122 8.69 -12.62 7.07
C SER A 122 9.25 -11.97 8.35
N GLN A 123 9.03 -12.56 9.53
CA GLN A 123 9.55 -12.04 10.81
C GLN A 123 11.00 -12.48 11.07
#